data_AF-A0A108T3V5-F1
#
_entry.id   AF-A0A108T3V5-F1
#
_cell.length_a   1.000
_cell.length_b   1.000
_cell.length_c   1.000
_cell.angle_alpha   90.00
_cell.angle_beta   90.00
_cell.angle_gamma   90.00
#
_symmetry.space_group_name_H-M   'P 1'
#
loop_
_entity.id
_entity.type
_entity.pdbx_description
1 polymer ?
#
loop_
_entity_poly.entity_id
_entity_poly.type
_entity_poly.pdbx_seq_one_letter_code
_entity_poly.pdbx_strand_id
1 'polypeptide(L)'
;MTTEEEKQQAKMAGLEPEVVFNTLSDRVVCAVMTEDTHETIMEISGYDLQFKFNRDKLKNIADVESLLDGIKDLFRQIVMKNLLESNS
;
A
#
# COMPACT_ATOMS: atom_id res chain seq x y z
N MET A 1 -15.99 6.81 9.32
CA MET A 1 -15.45 6.93 7.96
C MET A 1 -16.25 7.99 7.24
N THR A 2 -15.59 9.05 6.80
CA THR A 2 -16.17 10.13 5.98
C THR A 2 -16.49 9.58 4.59
N THR A 3 -17.67 9.86 4.06
CA THR A 3 -18.10 9.36 2.76
C THR A 3 -17.34 10.06 1.62
N GLU A 4 -17.29 9.46 0.44
CA GLU A 4 -16.65 10.10 -0.74
C GLU A 4 -17.37 11.39 -1.14
N GLU A 5 -18.70 11.46 -0.93
CA GLU A 5 -19.49 12.67 -1.17
C GLU A 5 -19.10 13.80 -0.21
N GLU A 6 -18.91 13.49 1.08
CA GLU A 6 -18.44 14.45 2.09
C GLU A 6 -17.01 14.94 1.79
N LYS A 7 -16.12 14.06 1.32
CA LYS A 7 -14.76 14.44 0.89
C LYS A 7 -14.79 15.38 -0.32
N GLN A 8 -15.69 15.14 -1.29
CA GLN A 8 -15.85 16.00 -2.47
C GLN A 8 -16.42 17.37 -2.13
N GLN A 9 -17.42 17.43 -1.25
CA GLN A 9 -17.98 18.72 -0.81
C GLN A 9 -16.98 19.55 0.00
N ALA A 10 -16.21 18.92 0.90
CA ALA A 10 -15.15 19.58 1.67
C ALA A 10 -14.08 20.16 0.72
N LYS A 11 -13.65 19.38 -0.28
CA LYS A 11 -12.69 19.81 -1.30
C LYS A 11 -13.20 20.99 -2.14
N MET A 12 -14.49 21.02 -2.49
CA MET A 12 -15.11 22.15 -3.21
C MET A 12 -15.19 23.42 -2.34
N ALA A 13 -15.29 23.27 -1.02
CA ALA A 13 -15.31 24.37 -0.05
C ALA A 13 -13.90 24.82 0.40
N GLY A 14 -12.83 24.22 -0.12
CA GLY A 14 -11.45 24.50 0.31
C GLY A 14 -11.13 24.01 1.73
N LEU A 15 -11.98 23.16 2.31
CA LEU A 15 -11.79 22.54 3.61
C LEU A 15 -11.26 21.12 3.40
N GLU A 16 -10.04 20.85 3.86
CA GLU A 16 -9.52 19.48 3.86
C GLU A 16 -10.07 18.73 5.10
N PRO A 17 -10.77 17.60 4.94
CA PRO A 17 -11.31 16.86 6.07
C PRO A 17 -10.20 16.17 6.86
N GLU A 18 -10.23 16.31 8.19
CA GLU A 18 -9.32 15.62 9.09
C GLU A 18 -9.83 14.19 9.39
N VAL A 19 -8.91 13.23 9.45
CA VAL A 19 -9.18 11.84 9.85
C VAL A 19 -8.30 11.49 11.03
N VAL A 20 -8.92 11.00 12.11
CA VAL A 20 -8.23 10.60 13.34
C VAL A 20 -8.16 9.07 13.39
N PHE A 21 -6.98 8.54 13.71
CA PHE A 21 -6.71 7.11 13.82
C PHE A 21 -6.23 6.75 15.21
N ASN A 22 -6.59 5.55 15.67
CA ASN A 22 -5.99 4.93 16.83
C ASN A 22 -4.61 4.38 16.45
N THR A 23 -3.57 4.84 17.15
CA THR A 23 -2.15 4.55 16.83
C THR A 23 -1.83 3.06 16.72
N LEU A 24 -2.54 2.21 17.46
CA LEU A 24 -2.24 0.77 17.53
C LEU A 24 -3.18 -0.08 16.68
N SER A 25 -4.49 0.10 16.82
CA SER A 25 -5.48 -0.79 16.18
C SER A 25 -5.71 -0.48 14.71
N ASP A 26 -5.50 0.77 14.29
CA ASP A 26 -5.86 1.22 12.95
C ASP A 26 -4.67 1.18 12.00
N ARG A 27 -3.46 0.89 12.51
CA ARG A 27 -2.25 0.74 11.69
C ARG A 27 -2.26 -0.61 10.99
N VAL A 28 -2.47 -0.59 9.68
CA VAL A 28 -2.30 -1.77 8.82
C VAL A 28 -0.80 -2.01 8.62
N VAL A 29 -0.38 -3.27 8.73
CA VAL A 29 1.00 -3.70 8.52
C VAL A 29 1.01 -4.89 7.57
N CYS A 30 1.75 -4.75 6.47
CA CYS A 30 2.07 -5.82 5.53
C CYS A 30 3.58 -6.02 5.56
N ALA A 31 4.03 -7.20 6.02
CA ALA A 31 5.44 -7.51 6.17
C ALA A 31 5.82 -8.72 5.32
N VAL A 32 7.03 -8.67 4.76
CA VAL A 32 7.70 -9.83 4.18
C VAL A 32 8.72 -10.30 5.21
N MET A 33 8.67 -11.60 5.51
CA MET A 33 9.52 -12.23 6.53
C MET A 33 10.39 -13.29 5.87
N THR A 34 11.58 -13.51 6.42
CA THR A 34 12.42 -14.64 6.03
C THR A 34 11.73 -15.96 6.39
N GLU A 35 11.90 -16.98 5.53
CA GLU A 35 11.27 -18.29 5.74
C GLU A 35 11.82 -19.02 6.98
N ASP A 36 13.10 -18.80 7.28
CA ASP A 36 13.84 -19.50 8.33
C ASP A 36 13.77 -18.80 9.69
N THR A 37 14.15 -17.52 9.75
CA THR A 37 14.25 -16.77 11.01
C THR A 37 12.99 -16.01 11.37
N HIS A 38 12.02 -15.91 10.46
CA HIS A 38 10.83 -15.06 10.62
C HIS A 38 11.20 -13.60 10.92
N GLU A 39 12.32 -13.13 10.38
CA GLU A 39 12.76 -11.74 10.49
C GLU A 39 12.11 -10.90 9.39
N THR A 40 11.54 -9.77 9.78
CA THR A 40 10.96 -8.81 8.82
C THR A 40 12.06 -8.18 7.99
N ILE A 41 12.06 -8.46 6.68
CA ILE A 41 13.01 -7.87 5.72
C ILE A 41 12.41 -6.69 4.96
N MET A 42 11.08 -6.53 5.03
CA MET A 42 10.36 -5.40 4.45
C MET A 42 9.05 -5.21 5.20
N GLU A 43 8.72 -3.96 5.53
CA GLU A 43 7.42 -3.58 6.09
C GLU A 43 6.80 -2.44 5.27
N ILE A 44 5.53 -2.60 4.91
CA ILE A 44 4.66 -1.53 4.41
C ILE A 44 3.57 -1.33 5.45
N SER A 45 3.48 -0.14 6.02
CA SER A 45 2.49 0.15 7.04
C SER A 45 1.92 1.56 6.93
N GLY A 46 0.68 1.72 7.39
CA GLY A 46 -0.04 2.99 7.32
C GLY A 46 -1.43 2.89 7.93
N TYR A 47 -2.03 4.05 8.21
CA TYR A 47 -3.36 4.14 8.82
C TYR A 47 -4.51 4.17 7.79
N ASP A 48 -4.24 4.61 6.56
CA ASP A 48 -5.19 4.58 5.43
C ASP A 48 -4.58 3.81 4.24
N LEU A 49 -3.96 2.66 4.52
CA LEU A 49 -3.40 1.82 3.46
C LEU A 49 -4.54 1.17 2.67
N GLN A 50 -4.67 1.51 1.38
CA GLN A 50 -5.75 1.02 0.53
C GLN A 50 -5.24 0.12 -0.59
N PHE A 51 -5.77 -1.10 -0.67
CA PHE A 51 -5.54 -2.01 -1.78
C PHE A 51 -6.72 -1.96 -2.76
N LYS A 52 -6.51 -1.32 -3.92
CA LYS A 52 -7.54 -1.19 -4.97
C LYS A 52 -7.23 -2.15 -6.10
N PHE A 53 -8.19 -3.01 -6.42
CA PHE A 53 -8.06 -4.01 -7.46
C PHE A 53 -8.95 -3.67 -8.65
N ASN A 54 -8.37 -3.65 -9.86
CA ASN A 54 -9.15 -3.52 -11.09
C ASN A 54 -9.78 -4.87 -11.45
N ARG A 55 -10.98 -5.13 -10.93
CA ARG A 55 -11.73 -6.39 -11.16
C ARG A 55 -12.19 -6.59 -12.61
N ASP A 56 -12.11 -5.56 -13.45
CA ASP A 56 -12.35 -5.71 -14.88
C ASP A 56 -11.16 -6.35 -15.60
N LYS A 57 -9.96 -6.27 -15.01
CA LYS A 57 -8.72 -6.84 -15.55
C LYS A 57 -8.25 -8.11 -14.84
N LEU A 58 -8.69 -8.33 -13.60
CA LEU A 58 -8.38 -9.55 -12.83
C LEU A 58 -9.52 -10.55 -12.95
N LYS A 59 -9.53 -11.35 -14.02
CA LYS A 59 -10.62 -12.31 -14.32
C LYS A 59 -10.24 -13.76 -14.04
N ASN A 60 -8.95 -14.10 -14.16
CA ASN A 60 -8.46 -15.46 -14.01
C ASN A 60 -7.08 -15.50 -13.32
N ILE A 61 -6.58 -16.71 -13.06
CA ILE A 61 -5.29 -16.93 -12.38
C ILE A 61 -4.12 -16.30 -13.14
N ALA A 62 -4.08 -16.36 -14.47
CA ALA A 62 -3.00 -15.76 -15.26
C ALA A 62 -2.95 -14.24 -15.11
N ASP A 63 -4.11 -13.58 -14.98
CA ASP A 63 -4.16 -12.13 -14.70
C ASP A 63 -3.60 -11.82 -13.30
N VAL A 64 -3.85 -12.69 -12.32
CA VAL A 64 -3.33 -12.57 -10.95
C VAL A 64 -1.81 -12.77 -10.93
N GLU A 65 -1.29 -13.80 -11.60
CA GLU A 65 0.16 -14.01 -11.71
C GLU A 65 0.84 -12.83 -12.41
N SER A 66 0.23 -12.31 -13.48
CA SER A 66 0.74 -11.11 -14.18
C SER A 66 0.76 -9.87 -13.27
N LEU A 67 -0.26 -9.70 -12.41
CA LEU A 67 -0.27 -8.65 -11.39
C LEU A 67 0.87 -8.84 -10.38
N LEU A 68 1.08 -10.06 -9.88
CA LEU A 68 2.13 -10.37 -8.92
C LEU A 68 3.53 -10.12 -9.52
N ASP A 69 3.74 -10.46 -10.78
CA ASP A 69 4.96 -10.14 -11.51
C ASP A 69 5.19 -8.62 -11.61
N GLY A 70 4.15 -7.86 -11.94
CA GLY A 70 4.21 -6.40 -11.95
C GLY A 70 4.53 -5.78 -10.58
N ILE A 71 3.94 -6.33 -9.51
CA ILE A 71 4.22 -5.91 -8.12
C ILE A 71 5.68 -6.21 -7.76
N LYS A 72 6.17 -7.41 -8.08
CA LYS A 72 7.56 -7.83 -7.85
C LYS A 72 8.55 -6.90 -8.57
N ASP A 73 8.27 -6.54 -9.81
CA ASP A 73 9.13 -5.65 -10.60
C ASP A 73 9.13 -4.22 -10.05
N LEU A 74 7.97 -3.69 -9.64
CA LEU A 74 7.87 -2.38 -8.98
C LEU A 74 8.69 -2.36 -7.69
N PHE A 75 8.51 -3.34 -6.81
CA PHE A 75 9.25 -3.38 -5.54
C PHE A 75 10.73 -3.62 -5.75
N ARG A 76 11.14 -4.41 -6.75
CA ARG A 76 12.55 -4.52 -7.12
C ARG A 76 13.15 -3.14 -7.42
N GLN A 77 12.47 -2.31 -8.20
CA GLN A 77 12.96 -0.96 -8.51
C GLN A 77 13.06 -0.09 -7.26
N ILE A 78 12.04 -0.11 -6.39
CA ILE A 78 12.03 0.67 -5.14
C ILE A 78 13.16 0.25 -4.20
N VAL A 79 13.30 -1.06 -3.95
CA VAL A 79 14.33 -1.61 -3.06
C VAL A 79 15.72 -1.31 -3.62
N MET A 80 15.95 -1.56 -4.91
CA MET A 80 17.25 -1.28 -5.53
C MET A 80 17.59 0.21 -5.46
N LYS A 81 16.64 1.10 -5.71
CA LYS A 81 16.84 2.54 -5.56
C LYS A 81 17.23 2.90 -4.12
N ASN A 82 16.51 2.39 -3.13
CA ASN A 82 16.80 2.66 -1.71
C ASN A 82 18.19 2.15 -1.29
N LEU A 83 18.58 0.95 -1.71
CA LEU A 83 19.90 0.39 -1.41
C LEU A 83 21.04 1.17 -2.08
N LEU A 84 20.84 1.64 -3.32
CA LEU A 84 21.84 2.45 -4.02
C LEU A 84 21.98 3.86 -3.42
N GLU A 85 20.87 4.49 -3.02
CA GLU A 85 20.87 5.77 -2.31
C GLU A 85 21.53 5.66 -0.93
N SER A 86 21.41 4.52 -0.25
CA SER A 86 22.04 4.28 1.06
C SER A 86 23.54 4.02 0.99
N ASN A 87 24.07 3.71 -0.21
CA ASN A 87 25.49 3.44 -0.46
C ASN A 87 26.25 4.64 -1.07
N SER A 88 25.59 5.80 -1.21
CA SER A 88 26.15 7.06 -1.75
C SER A 88 26.36 8.08 -0.64
#